data_AF-K1HGA9-F1
#
_entry.id   AF-K1HGA9-F1
#
_cell.length_a   1.000
_cell.length_b   1.000
_cell.length_c   1.000
_cell.angle_alpha   90.00
_cell.angle_beta   90.00
_cell.angle_gamma   90.00
#
_symmetry.space_group_name_H-M   'P 1'
#
loop_
_entity.id
_entity.type
_entity.pdbx_description
1 polymer ?
#
loop_
_entity_poly.entity_id
_entity_poly.type
_entity_poly.pdbx_seq_one_letter_code
_entity_poly.pdbx_strand_id
1 'polypeptide(L)' 'MEGAAVAHVCEVLNIPFIVLRSISDKADDEAGMTFDEFVKIAAKNSKSIVEGILSIIK' A
#
# COMPACT_ATOMS: atom_id res chain seq x y z
N MET A 1 2.72 6.96 4.27
CA MET A 1 3.20 8.25 3.72
C MET A 1 4.39 8.12 2.76
N GLU A 2 4.66 6.92 2.19
CA GLU A 2 5.95 6.63 1.54
C GLU A 2 5.83 6.43 0.01
N GLY A 3 4.62 6.32 -0.53
CA GLY A 3 4.38 5.88 -1.91
C GLY A 3 5.09 6.73 -2.96
N ALA A 4 5.00 8.06 -2.85
CA ALA A 4 5.64 8.97 -3.80
C ALA A 4 7.18 8.97 -3.68
N ALA A 5 7.73 8.77 -2.49
CA ALA A 5 9.18 8.72 -2.30
C ALA A 5 9.78 7.48 -2.96
N VAL A 6 9.14 6.31 -2.81
CA VAL A 6 9.53 5.07 -3.50
C VAL A 6 9.38 5.23 -5.01
N ALA A 7 8.24 5.75 -5.46
CA ALA A 7 7.98 6.03 -6.87
C ALA A 7 9.05 6.92 -7.50
N HIS A 8 9.46 7.98 -6.82
CA HIS A 8 10.51 8.88 -7.30
C HIS A 8 11.84 8.14 -7.51
N VAL A 9 12.26 7.30 -6.56
CA VAL A 9 13.51 6.53 -6.70
C VAL A 9 13.43 5.57 -7.89
N CYS A 10 12.30 4.88 -8.06
CA CYS A 10 12.09 3.99 -9.21
C CYS A 10 12.13 4.75 -10.54
N GLU A 11 11.51 5.92 -10.61
CA GLU A 11 11.53 6.80 -11.79
C GLU A 11 12.95 7.23 -12.15
N VAL A 12 13.73 7.73 -11.17
CA VAL A 12 15.13 8.14 -11.38
C VAL A 12 16.01 6.99 -11.90
N LEU A 13 15.69 5.75 -11.51
CA LEU A 13 16.43 4.56 -11.91
C LEU A 13 15.86 3.86 -13.16
N ASN A 14 14.80 4.40 -13.78
CA ASN A 14 14.06 3.76 -14.88
C ASN A 14 13.59 2.32 -14.55
N ILE A 15 13.15 2.09 -13.31
CA ILE A 15 12.63 0.79 -12.86
C ILE A 15 11.09 0.84 -12.90
N PRO A 16 10.41 -0.05 -13.65
CA PRO A 16 8.95 -0.14 -13.60
C PRO A 16 8.45 -0.42 -12.19
N PHE A 17 7.44 0.31 -11.74
CA PHE A 17 6.93 0.18 -10.38
C PHE A 17 5.40 0.32 -10.32
N ILE A 18 4.83 -0.19 -9.22
CA ILE A 18 3.43 0.01 -8.85
C ILE A 18 3.33 0.10 -7.33
N VAL A 19 2.50 1.02 -6.82
CA VAL A 19 2.18 1.12 -5.38
C VAL A 19 0.73 0.71 -5.17
N LEU A 20 0.51 -0.31 -4.36
CA LEU A 20 -0.81 -0.79 -3.96
C LEU A 20 -0.94 -0.68 -2.45
N ARG A 21 -2.05 -0.10 -1.98
CA ARG A 21 -2.36 0.10 -0.56
C ARG A 21 -3.80 -0.33 -0.31
N SER A 22 -4.04 -0.97 0.82
CA SER A 22 -5.38 -1.13 1.36
C SER A 22 -5.65 0.02 2.32
N ILE A 23 -6.88 0.53 2.30
CA ILE A 23 -7.28 1.68 3.11
C ILE A 23 -7.45 1.25 4.57
N SER A 24 -6.77 1.95 5.48
CA SER A 24 -6.85 1.76 6.93
C SER A 24 -7.79 2.75 7.62
N ASP A 25 -8.13 3.86 6.96
CA ASP A 25 -8.89 4.97 7.55
C ASP A 25 -9.36 5.90 6.42
N LYS A 26 -10.21 6.87 6.76
CA LYS A 26 -10.75 7.83 5.78
C LYS A 26 -9.98 9.15 5.70
N ALA A 27 -8.91 9.30 6.48
CA ALA A 27 -8.19 10.56 6.64
C ALA A 27 -9.08 11.75 7.06
N ASP A 28 -10.13 11.47 7.83
CA ASP A 28 -11.02 12.46 8.46
C ASP A 28 -10.67 12.64 9.94
N ASP A 29 -11.49 13.39 10.68
CA ASP A 29 -11.27 13.67 12.10
C ASP A 29 -11.30 12.39 12.99
N GLU A 30 -11.84 11.28 12.48
CA GLU A 30 -11.88 9.97 13.16
C GLU A 30 -10.76 9.02 12.67
N ALA A 31 -9.85 9.49 11.81
CA ALA A 31 -8.80 8.66 11.21
C ALA A 31 -7.93 7.95 12.24
N GLY A 32 -7.62 8.59 13.37
CA GLY A 32 -6.81 7.96 14.42
C GLY A 32 -7.46 6.70 15.01
N MET A 33 -8.75 6.77 15.34
CA MET A 33 -9.49 5.65 15.92
C MET A 33 -9.72 4.53 14.90
N THR A 34 -10.13 4.91 13.67
CA THR A 34 -10.38 3.94 12.60
C THR A 34 -9.10 3.25 12.14
N PHE A 35 -7.97 3.98 12.09
CA PHE A 35 -6.68 3.39 11.76
C PHE A 35 -6.31 2.25 12.72
N ASP A 36 -6.43 2.47 14.03
CA ASP A 36 -6.10 1.46 15.04
C ASP A 36 -6.95 0.18 14.90
N GLU A 37 -8.20 0.32 14.45
CA GLU A 37 -9.10 -0.80 14.18
C GLU A 37 -8.73 -1.55 12.89
N PHE A 38 -8.50 -0.82 11.80
CA PHE A 38 -8.41 -1.42 10.46
C PHE A 38 -6.99 -1.67 9.97
N VAL A 39 -5.94 -1.15 10.61
CA VAL A 39 -4.55 -1.30 10.13
C VAL A 39 -4.15 -2.77 9.92
N LYS A 40 -4.59 -3.68 10.79
CA LYS A 40 -4.30 -5.12 10.65
C LYS A 40 -5.02 -5.74 9.45
N ILE A 41 -6.26 -5.31 9.19
CA ILE A 41 -7.05 -5.75 8.04
C ILE A 41 -6.43 -5.20 6.75
N ALA A 42 -6.09 -3.92 6.73
CA ALA A 42 -5.42 -3.26 5.61
C ALA A 42 -4.09 -3.97 5.27
N ALA A 43 -3.27 -4.28 6.28
CA ALA A 43 -2.02 -5.02 6.10
C ALA A 43 -2.24 -6.42 5.51
N LYS A 44 -3.23 -7.17 6.01
CA LYS A 44 -3.58 -8.50 5.48
C LYS A 44 -4.03 -8.42 4.02
N ASN A 45 -4.89 -7.46 3.69
CA ASN A 45 -5.39 -7.27 2.33
C ASN A 45 -4.26 -6.87 1.37
N SER A 46 -3.41 -5.91 1.75
CA SER A 46 -2.24 -5.51 0.97
C SER A 46 -1.31 -6.69 0.70
N LYS A 47 -1.02 -7.52 1.70
CA LYS A 47 -0.23 -8.74 1.54
C LYS A 47 -0.85 -9.68 0.51
N SER A 48 -2.14 -10.01 0.65
CA SER A 48 -2.80 -10.98 -0.23
C SER A 48 -2.82 -10.53 -1.69
N ILE A 49 -2.98 -9.21 -1.94
CA ILE A 49 -2.91 -8.66 -3.29
C ILE A 49 -1.50 -8.83 -3.87
N VAL A 50 -0.45 -8.53 -3.10
CA VAL A 50 0.95 -8.68 -3.54
C VAL A 50 1.26 -10.14 -3.84
N GLU A 51 0.88 -11.08 -2.97
CA GLU A 51 1.06 -12.52 -3.22
C GLU A 51 0.34 -12.97 -4.50
N GLY A 52 -0.89 -12.49 -4.73
CA GLY A 52 -1.64 -12.74 -5.95
C GLY A 52 -0.92 -12.24 -7.20
N ILE A 53 -0.40 -11.01 -7.16
CA ILE A 53 0.39 -10.43 -8.27
C ILE A 53 1.66 -11.25 -8.53
N LEU A 54 2.42 -11.61 -7.50
CA LEU A 54 3.64 -12.40 -7.65
C LEU A 54 3.37 -13.81 -8.22
N SER A 55 2.16 -14.35 -8.02
CA SER A 55 1.79 -15.65 -8.61
C SER A 55 1.52 -15.60 -10.11
N ILE A 56 1.18 -14.43 -10.67
CA ILE A 56 0.86 -14.24 -12.09
C ILE A 56 2.02 -13.63 -12.88
N ILE A 57 2.90 -12.86 -12.23
CA ILE A 57 4.10 -12.29 -12.85
C ILE A 57 5.23 -13.32 -12.71
N LYS A 58 5.43 -14.14 -13.75
CA LYS A 58 6.60 -15.01 -13.92
C LYS A 58 7.58 -14.39 -14.90
#